data_AF-A0A928GW65-F1
#
_entry.id   AF-A0A928GW65-F1
#
_cell.length_a   1.000
_cell.length_b   1.000
_cell.length_c   1.000
_cell.angle_alpha   90.00
_cell.angle_beta   90.00
_cell.angle_gamma   90.00
#
_symmetry.space_group_name_H-M   'P 1'
#
loop_
_entity.id
_entity.type
_entity.pdbx_description
1 polymer ?
#
loop_
_entity_poly.entity_id
_entity_poly.type
_entity_poly.pdbx_seq_one_letter_code
_entity_poly.pdbx_strand_id
1 'polypeptide(L)'
;MKKPNLKQKLSYWFDNLMSKGTLSLIFVLAVITILVVFITGIVVSISDPEANGNIFQAAWMSLMHALDAGTIAGDDTSNILFIVMMSIVTICGLFITSMLIGVISTGLESKMESLQKGHSLVLEKNHVIILGFNENAINIIRELIIANENQKKGVIVVMDNQDKTEMEDLISQRIPETKNTRIICRSGNIDSISDVEICSPQTCRSIIVNAENDFMSIKAVLASATILEESHNESAYITALIHSEENAEAAKIAGNGKAEVFYYQNSIARIMAHTSRQPGMSTVFTNLLSYAGDEIYVEKISGLVGKNFGELNLLFPKSTIIGIIRNDKPLLNPPTTTKILDSDKIILIAEDDGISIPNETSANVNQSLFAEGKADEPVPQKTIIFGCNELTKQIITELDCYVPAGSEIIVATTEENFSEEFIPTQEELNKLKLTKEICNIFDRNELERIVSVNPNNILILTNQEDDDETADSKTLLLLLQLRDITRKNTYHFTITSEMRSVENQELAEVTKVTDFVISSNITALMMTQISQTREQFVILDDLLSDTGSELYMKVAHRYVVCDKPVDFYTVCASANRYGEIAIGYKKMLFDGEFEIVLNPPKDKEIIFTKEDSLILVAEE
;
A
#
# COMPACT_ATOMS: atom_id res chain seq x y z
N MET A 1 -59.20 -7.14 1.74
CA MET A 1 -58.24 -7.55 2.79
C MET A 1 -58.99 -7.72 4.10
N LYS A 2 -58.92 -8.88 4.76
CA LYS A 2 -59.57 -9.12 6.06
C LYS A 2 -58.91 -8.22 7.11
N LYS A 3 -59.70 -7.50 7.92
CA LYS A 3 -59.16 -6.68 9.03
C LYS A 3 -58.41 -7.61 10.00
N PRO A 4 -57.17 -7.29 10.38
CA PRO A 4 -56.38 -8.13 11.27
C PRO A 4 -57.08 -8.28 12.63
N ASN A 5 -57.13 -9.51 13.13
CA ASN A 5 -57.74 -9.84 14.42
C ASN A 5 -56.90 -9.23 15.56
N LEU A 6 -57.51 -8.99 16.72
CA LEU A 6 -56.86 -8.39 17.90
C LEU A 6 -55.56 -9.14 18.28
N LYS A 7 -55.58 -10.47 18.20
CA LYS A 7 -54.40 -11.33 18.44
C LYS A 7 -53.24 -11.05 17.47
N GLN A 8 -53.55 -10.80 16.20
CA GLN A 8 -52.53 -10.50 15.18
C GLN A 8 -51.92 -9.12 15.41
N LYS A 9 -52.73 -8.13 15.81
CA LYS A 9 -52.23 -6.80 16.17
C LYS A 9 -51.34 -6.83 17.42
N LEU A 10 -51.72 -7.62 18.42
CA LEU A 10 -50.93 -7.80 19.64
C LEU A 10 -49.62 -8.55 19.38
N SER A 11 -49.65 -9.64 18.60
CA SER A 11 -48.43 -10.34 18.17
C SER A 11 -47.51 -9.41 17.40
N TYR A 12 -48.04 -8.70 16.39
CA TYR A 12 -47.24 -7.76 15.60
C TYR A 12 -46.62 -6.64 16.44
N TRP A 13 -47.37 -6.09 17.41
CA TRP A 13 -46.83 -5.09 18.33
C TRP A 13 -45.75 -5.67 19.24
N PHE A 14 -45.94 -6.89 19.74
CA PHE A 14 -44.95 -7.60 20.55
C PHE A 14 -43.69 -7.90 19.73
N ASP A 15 -43.83 -8.44 18.53
CA ASP A 15 -42.71 -8.76 17.62
C ASP A 15 -41.90 -7.50 17.29
N ASN A 16 -42.56 -6.36 17.02
CA ASN A 16 -41.91 -5.06 16.79
C ASN A 16 -41.24 -4.46 18.03
N LEU A 17 -41.64 -4.89 19.23
CA LEU A 17 -41.04 -4.43 20.47
C LEU A 17 -39.85 -5.31 20.84
N MET A 18 -39.92 -6.61 20.57
CA MET A 18 -38.81 -7.55 20.71
C MET A 18 -37.67 -7.26 19.71
N SER A 19 -37.96 -6.71 18.53
CA SER A 19 -36.96 -6.38 17.51
C SER A 19 -36.13 -5.11 17.79
N LYS A 20 -36.50 -4.31 18.79
CA LYS A 20 -35.83 -3.03 19.14
C LYS A 20 -34.62 -3.19 20.07
N GLY A 21 -34.05 -4.40 20.16
CA GLY A 21 -32.83 -4.70 20.91
C GLY A 21 -33.04 -4.94 22.41
N THR A 22 -31.92 -5.12 23.12
CA THR A 22 -31.85 -5.56 24.53
C THR A 22 -32.66 -4.68 25.50
N LEU A 23 -32.65 -3.35 25.31
CA LEU A 23 -33.40 -2.40 26.15
C LEU A 23 -34.91 -2.67 26.11
N SER A 24 -35.44 -3.10 24.96
CA SER A 24 -36.87 -3.38 24.81
C SER A 24 -37.26 -4.71 25.46
N LEU A 25 -36.39 -5.72 25.41
CA LEU A 25 -36.56 -6.99 26.13
C LEU A 25 -36.59 -6.78 27.65
N ILE A 26 -35.67 -5.96 28.18
CA ILE A 26 -35.63 -5.59 29.60
C ILE A 26 -36.94 -4.88 29.99
N PHE A 27 -37.43 -3.97 29.15
CA PHE A 27 -38.70 -3.28 29.40
C PHE A 27 -39.90 -4.25 29.45
N VAL A 28 -40.00 -5.22 28.52
CA VAL A 28 -41.07 -6.23 28.53
C VAL A 28 -41.01 -7.08 29.79
N LEU A 29 -39.83 -7.57 30.16
CA LEU A 29 -39.65 -8.36 31.37
C LEU A 29 -40.05 -7.56 32.62
N ALA A 30 -39.69 -6.27 32.69
CA ALA A 30 -40.11 -5.39 33.77
C ALA A 30 -41.64 -5.23 33.83
N VAL A 31 -42.31 -5.03 32.69
CA VAL A 31 -43.78 -4.93 32.62
C VAL A 31 -44.45 -6.24 33.04
N ILE A 32 -43.95 -7.39 32.58
CA ILE A 32 -44.46 -8.71 32.99
C ILE A 32 -44.28 -8.90 34.50
N THR A 33 -43.13 -8.53 35.05
CA THR A 33 -42.85 -8.63 36.49
C THR A 33 -43.84 -7.79 37.30
N ILE A 34 -44.06 -6.53 36.90
CA ILE A 34 -45.03 -5.63 37.54
C ILE A 34 -46.45 -6.22 37.46
N LEU A 35 -46.84 -6.77 36.31
CA LEU A 35 -48.15 -7.40 36.15
C LEU A 35 -48.32 -8.62 37.05
N VAL A 36 -47.33 -9.52 37.10
CA VAL A 36 -47.35 -10.70 37.96
C VAL A 36 -47.47 -10.28 39.42
N VAL A 37 -46.60 -9.37 39.88
CA VAL A 37 -46.58 -8.84 41.26
C VAL A 37 -47.89 -8.17 41.65
N PHE A 38 -48.49 -7.39 40.75
CA PHE A 38 -49.73 -6.68 41.03
C PHE A 38 -50.94 -7.61 41.04
N ILE A 39 -51.02 -8.55 40.09
CA ILE A 39 -52.09 -9.56 40.04
C ILE A 39 -52.04 -10.44 41.29
N THR A 40 -50.85 -10.92 41.67
CA THR A 40 -50.69 -11.77 42.85
C THR A 40 -50.95 -11.00 44.13
N GLY A 41 -50.50 -9.74 44.22
CA GLY A 41 -50.82 -8.85 45.33
C GLY A 41 -52.33 -8.66 45.53
N ILE A 42 -53.10 -8.48 44.44
CA ILE A 42 -54.56 -8.40 44.50
C ILE A 42 -55.16 -9.74 44.95
N VAL A 43 -54.77 -10.85 44.34
CA VAL A 43 -55.32 -12.18 44.65
C VAL A 43 -55.07 -12.56 46.11
N VAL A 44 -53.86 -12.30 46.62
CA VAL A 44 -53.49 -12.56 48.02
C VAL A 44 -54.29 -11.67 48.97
N SER A 45 -54.45 -10.38 48.66
CA SER A 45 -55.24 -9.44 49.49
C SER A 45 -56.73 -9.80 49.61
N ILE A 46 -57.29 -10.52 48.62
CA ILE A 46 -58.67 -11.01 48.64
C ILE A 46 -58.77 -12.34 49.39
N SER A 47 -57.73 -13.17 49.31
CA SER A 47 -57.74 -14.55 49.81
C SER A 47 -57.43 -14.65 51.30
N ASP A 48 -56.74 -13.67 51.87
CA ASP A 48 -56.39 -13.65 53.28
C ASP A 48 -56.60 -12.25 53.92
N PRO A 49 -57.82 -11.93 54.37
CA PRO A 49 -58.14 -10.61 54.92
C PRO A 49 -57.54 -10.34 56.31
N GLU A 50 -57.12 -11.39 57.04
CA GLU A 50 -56.56 -11.29 58.39
C GLU A 50 -55.02 -11.24 58.39
N ALA A 51 -54.37 -11.66 57.29
CA ALA A 51 -52.95 -11.48 57.07
C ALA A 51 -52.62 -10.03 56.64
N ASN A 52 -52.52 -9.14 57.64
CA ASN A 52 -52.02 -7.76 57.59
C ASN A 52 -51.32 -7.30 56.28
N GLY A 53 -52.01 -6.47 55.48
CA GLY A 53 -51.35 -5.55 54.56
C GLY A 53 -52.25 -4.89 53.51
N ASN A 54 -52.05 -3.59 53.29
CA ASN A 54 -52.51 -2.84 52.11
C ASN A 54 -52.06 -3.56 50.81
N ILE A 55 -52.75 -3.42 49.68
CA ILE A 55 -52.39 -4.07 48.38
C ILE A 55 -50.91 -3.87 48.04
N PHE A 56 -50.35 -2.73 48.43
CA PHE A 56 -48.93 -2.41 48.30
C PHE A 56 -47.99 -3.39 49.02
N GLN A 57 -48.35 -3.82 50.23
CA GLN A 57 -47.54 -4.75 51.02
C GLN A 57 -47.61 -6.18 50.46
N ALA A 58 -48.77 -6.61 49.98
CA ALA A 58 -48.92 -7.88 49.27
C ALA A 58 -48.16 -7.91 47.93
N ALA A 59 -48.15 -6.78 47.21
CA ALA A 59 -47.31 -6.60 46.02
C ALA A 59 -45.81 -6.59 46.39
N TRP A 60 -45.40 -5.90 47.45
CA TRP A 60 -44.00 -5.92 47.92
C TRP A 60 -43.53 -7.34 48.26
N MET A 61 -44.35 -8.11 48.98
CA MET A 61 -44.06 -9.51 49.29
C MET A 61 -43.96 -10.35 48.01
N SER A 62 -44.91 -10.21 47.08
CA SER A 62 -44.86 -10.91 45.78
C SER A 62 -43.60 -10.56 44.98
N LEU A 63 -43.13 -9.31 45.05
CA LEU A 63 -41.88 -8.88 44.43
C LEU A 63 -40.66 -9.56 45.07
N MET A 64 -40.62 -9.67 46.41
CA MET A 64 -39.54 -10.37 47.11
C MET A 64 -39.50 -11.86 46.75
N HIS A 65 -40.64 -12.54 46.68
CA HIS A 65 -40.72 -13.91 46.18
C HIS A 65 -40.26 -14.06 44.72
N ALA A 66 -40.55 -13.05 43.89
CA ALA A 66 -40.13 -13.06 42.49
C ALA A 66 -38.61 -12.84 42.30
N LEU A 67 -37.98 -12.07 43.20
CA LEU A 67 -36.56 -11.74 43.13
C LEU A 67 -35.67 -12.73 43.89
N ASP A 68 -36.18 -13.32 44.97
CA ASP A 68 -35.45 -14.25 45.83
C ASP A 68 -36.30 -15.47 46.18
N ALA A 69 -35.92 -16.63 45.63
CA ALA A 69 -36.60 -17.90 45.90
C ALA A 69 -36.44 -18.41 47.34
N GLY A 70 -35.46 -17.87 48.09
CA GLY A 70 -35.29 -18.16 49.52
C GLY A 70 -36.46 -17.66 50.38
N THR A 71 -37.28 -16.73 49.87
CA THR A 71 -38.38 -16.10 50.61
C THR A 71 -39.47 -17.11 51.00
N ILE A 72 -39.70 -18.17 50.19
CA ILE A 72 -40.67 -19.26 50.51
C ILE A 72 -40.39 -19.93 51.85
N ALA A 73 -39.13 -20.03 52.27
CA ALA A 73 -38.76 -20.72 53.51
C ALA A 73 -39.23 -19.98 54.78
N GLY A 74 -39.58 -18.69 54.66
CA GLY A 74 -40.09 -17.85 55.75
C GLY A 74 -41.61 -17.72 55.78
N ASP A 75 -42.35 -18.34 54.85
CA ASP A 75 -43.79 -18.20 54.73
C ASP A 75 -44.55 -18.96 55.83
N ASP A 76 -45.66 -18.39 56.29
CA ASP A 76 -46.59 -19.12 57.16
C ASP A 76 -47.26 -20.25 56.38
N THR A 77 -47.20 -21.47 56.93
CA THR A 77 -47.72 -22.69 56.28
C THR A 77 -49.19 -22.97 56.61
N SER A 78 -49.84 -22.08 57.33
CA SER A 78 -51.24 -22.19 57.76
C SER A 78 -52.24 -22.13 56.58
N ASN A 79 -51.93 -21.38 55.51
CA ASN A 79 -52.81 -21.19 54.35
C ASN A 79 -52.26 -21.87 53.09
N ILE A 80 -52.82 -23.03 52.72
CA ILE A 80 -52.38 -23.82 51.56
C ILE A 80 -52.48 -23.02 50.24
N LEU A 81 -53.51 -22.16 50.10
CA LEU A 81 -53.70 -21.35 48.90
C LEU A 81 -52.60 -20.29 48.77
N PHE A 82 -52.18 -19.71 49.89
CA PHE A 82 -51.06 -18.75 49.94
C PHE A 82 -49.75 -19.41 49.49
N ILE A 83 -49.42 -20.60 50.03
CA ILE A 83 -48.20 -21.35 49.66
C ILE A 83 -48.17 -21.67 48.18
N VAL A 84 -49.28 -22.17 47.61
CA VAL A 84 -49.34 -22.52 46.19
C VAL A 84 -49.15 -21.28 45.31
N MET A 85 -49.79 -20.16 45.67
CA MET A 85 -49.65 -18.90 44.94
C MET A 85 -48.22 -18.35 45.03
N MET A 86 -47.61 -18.30 46.23
CA MET A 86 -46.24 -17.82 46.39
C MET A 86 -45.21 -18.74 45.74
N SER A 87 -45.47 -20.06 45.69
CA SER A 87 -44.66 -21.01 44.92
C SER A 87 -44.70 -20.71 43.42
N ILE A 88 -45.89 -20.43 42.86
CA ILE A 88 -46.04 -20.04 41.45
C ILE A 88 -45.32 -18.73 41.18
N VAL A 89 -45.49 -17.72 42.04
CA VAL A 89 -44.80 -16.42 41.91
C VAL A 89 -43.29 -16.59 41.93
N THR A 90 -42.78 -17.43 42.83
CA THR A 90 -41.35 -17.70 42.96
C THR A 90 -40.79 -18.43 41.74
N ILE A 91 -41.51 -19.44 41.21
CA ILE A 91 -41.11 -20.12 39.97
C ILE A 91 -41.11 -19.14 38.79
N CYS A 92 -42.17 -18.33 38.65
CA CYS A 92 -42.24 -17.27 37.63
C CYS A 92 -41.10 -16.27 37.79
N GLY A 93 -40.79 -15.88 39.03
CA GLY A 93 -39.68 -15.00 39.40
C GLY A 93 -38.32 -15.55 39.00
N LEU A 94 -38.05 -16.83 39.28
CA LEU A 94 -36.83 -17.52 38.85
C LEU A 94 -36.67 -17.51 37.32
N PHE A 95 -37.75 -17.73 36.58
CA PHE A 95 -37.69 -17.65 35.11
C PHE A 95 -37.42 -16.23 34.62
N ILE A 96 -38.10 -15.24 35.19
CA ILE A 96 -37.94 -13.83 34.83
C ILE A 96 -36.53 -13.33 35.15
N THR A 97 -36.01 -13.62 36.35
CA THR A 97 -34.67 -13.19 36.76
C THR A 97 -33.59 -13.90 35.93
N SER A 98 -33.73 -15.20 35.64
CA SER A 98 -32.83 -15.93 34.74
C SER A 98 -32.84 -15.36 33.32
N MET A 99 -34.02 -15.04 32.77
CA MET A 99 -34.14 -14.38 31.46
C MET A 99 -33.53 -12.98 31.48
N LEU A 100 -33.73 -12.21 32.54
CA LEU A 100 -33.16 -10.87 32.68
C LEU A 100 -31.63 -10.91 32.70
N ILE A 101 -31.04 -11.80 33.50
CA ILE A 101 -29.59 -12.00 33.55
C ILE A 101 -29.07 -12.41 32.17
N GLY A 102 -29.74 -13.35 31.49
CA GLY A 102 -29.37 -13.77 30.14
C GLY A 102 -29.39 -12.61 29.13
N VAL A 103 -30.46 -11.83 29.10
CA VAL A 103 -30.61 -10.67 28.20
C VAL A 103 -29.56 -9.59 28.48
N ILE A 104 -29.30 -9.28 29.76
CA ILE A 104 -28.26 -8.31 30.13
C ILE A 104 -26.88 -8.82 29.72
N SER A 105 -26.57 -10.10 29.97
CA SER A 105 -25.30 -10.72 29.59
C SER A 105 -25.10 -10.65 28.08
N THR A 106 -26.08 -11.08 27.28
CA THR A 106 -26.01 -11.02 25.82
C THR A 106 -25.91 -9.57 25.31
N GLY A 107 -26.59 -8.61 25.93
CA GLY A 107 -26.48 -7.20 25.57
C GLY A 107 -25.10 -6.60 25.86
N LEU A 108 -24.50 -6.96 26.99
CA LEU A 108 -23.16 -6.53 27.35
C LEU A 108 -22.11 -7.18 26.45
N GLU A 109 -22.26 -8.48 26.17
CA GLU A 109 -21.43 -9.23 25.24
C GLU A 109 -21.50 -8.63 23.84
N SER A 110 -22.70 -8.37 23.31
CA SER A 110 -22.89 -7.70 22.01
C SER A 110 -22.28 -6.29 21.98
N LYS A 111 -22.38 -5.53 23.08
CA LYS A 111 -21.75 -4.19 23.15
C LYS A 111 -20.22 -4.31 23.19
N MET A 112 -19.68 -5.25 23.95
CA MET A 112 -18.25 -5.53 24.03
C MET A 112 -17.72 -6.00 22.68
N GLU A 113 -18.44 -6.90 22.01
CA GLU A 113 -18.13 -7.38 20.66
C GLU A 113 -18.17 -6.23 19.64
N SER A 114 -19.13 -5.30 19.73
CA SER A 114 -19.16 -4.11 18.86
C SER A 114 -17.96 -3.17 19.06
N LEU A 115 -17.45 -3.09 20.29
CA LEU A 115 -16.25 -2.31 20.61
C LEU A 115 -14.98 -3.03 20.14
N GLN A 116 -14.94 -4.36 20.28
CA GLN A 116 -13.88 -5.22 19.74
C GLN A 116 -13.81 -5.14 18.21
N LYS A 117 -14.96 -5.09 17.52
CA LYS A 117 -15.06 -4.90 16.07
C LYS A 117 -14.71 -3.49 15.58
N GLY A 118 -14.51 -2.54 16.49
CA GLY A 118 -14.01 -1.21 16.13
C GLY A 118 -15.05 -0.25 15.54
N HIS A 119 -16.36 -0.44 15.67
CA HIS A 119 -17.38 0.45 15.08
C HIS A 119 -17.48 1.86 15.75
N SER A 120 -16.44 2.30 16.46
CA SER A 120 -16.39 3.61 17.11
C SER A 120 -15.73 4.64 16.20
N LEU A 121 -16.36 5.81 16.09
CA LEU A 121 -15.86 6.95 15.33
C LEU A 121 -14.43 7.32 15.76
N VAL A 122 -13.55 7.48 14.79
CA VAL A 122 -12.20 8.01 14.98
C VAL A 122 -12.29 9.51 15.28
N LEU A 123 -11.56 10.00 16.29
CA LEU A 123 -11.59 11.41 16.69
C LEU A 123 -10.27 12.15 16.39
N GLU A 124 -9.40 11.51 15.62
CA GLU A 124 -8.10 12.03 15.21
C GLU A 124 -8.26 13.08 14.10
N LYS A 125 -7.22 13.90 13.90
CA LYS A 125 -7.18 14.93 12.86
C LYS A 125 -5.84 14.87 12.13
N ASN A 126 -5.81 15.31 10.88
CA ASN A 126 -4.60 15.31 10.04
C ASN A 126 -3.99 13.90 9.88
N HIS A 127 -4.82 12.86 10.01
CA HIS A 127 -4.44 11.46 9.83
C HIS A 127 -4.56 11.03 8.38
N VAL A 128 -3.88 9.93 8.02
CA VAL A 128 -4.07 9.24 6.73
C VAL A 128 -5.03 8.07 6.95
N ILE A 129 -5.96 7.89 6.01
CA ILE A 129 -6.85 6.73 6.00
C ILE A 129 -6.35 5.76 4.93
N ILE A 130 -6.21 4.48 5.25
CA ILE A 130 -5.96 3.39 4.31
C ILE A 130 -7.24 2.54 4.26
N LEU A 131 -7.84 2.44 3.07
CA LEU A 131 -9.01 1.63 2.78
C LEU A 131 -8.55 0.39 2.01
N GLY A 132 -8.60 -0.77 2.67
CA GLY A 132 -8.12 -2.05 2.16
C GLY A 132 -6.88 -2.54 2.90
N PHE A 133 -6.92 -3.79 3.39
CA PHE A 133 -5.83 -4.39 4.16
C PHE A 133 -5.32 -5.70 3.53
N ASN A 134 -4.19 -5.61 2.85
CA ASN A 134 -3.45 -6.73 2.25
C ASN A 134 -1.93 -6.53 2.48
N GLU A 135 -1.08 -7.37 1.90
CA GLU A 135 0.39 -7.24 2.04
C GLU A 135 0.92 -5.87 1.58
N ASN A 136 0.31 -5.28 0.54
CA ASN A 136 0.63 -3.91 0.11
C ASN A 136 0.31 -2.87 1.20
N ALA A 137 -0.76 -3.05 1.97
CA ALA A 137 -1.10 -2.16 3.08
C ALA A 137 -0.03 -2.16 4.18
N ILE A 138 0.61 -3.30 4.46
CA ILE A 138 1.73 -3.39 5.40
C ILE A 138 2.90 -2.53 4.93
N ASN A 139 3.24 -2.61 3.64
CA ASN A 139 4.31 -1.79 3.05
C ASN A 139 3.96 -0.28 3.07
N ILE A 140 2.70 0.08 2.77
CA ILE A 140 2.22 1.48 2.86
C ILE A 140 2.35 1.99 4.31
N ILE A 141 1.99 1.17 5.30
CA ILE A 141 2.11 1.54 6.72
C ILE A 141 3.58 1.76 7.10
N ARG A 142 4.49 0.86 6.69
CA ARG A 142 5.94 1.02 6.93
C ARG A 142 6.45 2.35 6.39
N GLU A 143 6.07 2.67 5.16
CA GLU A 143 6.52 3.89 4.50
C GLU A 143 5.94 5.15 5.14
N LEU A 144 4.65 5.14 5.50
CA LEU A 144 4.01 6.24 6.22
C LEU A 144 4.61 6.46 7.61
N ILE A 145 5.12 5.42 8.28
CA ILE A 145 5.81 5.57 9.57
C ILE A 145 7.08 6.42 9.38
N ILE A 146 7.84 6.17 8.31
CA ILE A 146 9.06 6.93 7.99
C ILE A 146 8.70 8.37 7.66
N ALA A 147 7.73 8.58 6.75
CA ALA A 147 7.25 9.92 6.39
C ALA A 147 6.71 10.72 7.59
N ASN A 148 6.19 10.04 8.62
CA ASN A 148 5.67 10.67 9.83
C ASN A 148 6.76 11.05 10.85
N GLU A 149 8.04 10.71 10.67
CA GLU A 149 9.11 11.04 11.63
C GLU A 149 9.24 12.55 11.89
N ASN A 150 9.01 13.35 10.83
CA ASN A 150 9.00 14.82 10.92
C ASN A 150 7.73 15.38 11.60
N GLN A 151 6.73 14.54 11.90
CA GLN A 151 5.51 14.94 12.59
C GLN A 151 5.60 14.72 14.11
N LYS A 152 4.91 15.54 14.91
CA LYS A 152 4.89 15.34 16.38
C LYS A 152 4.15 14.08 16.81
N LYS A 153 3.07 13.73 16.10
CA LYS A 153 2.21 12.57 16.33
C LYS A 153 1.56 12.16 15.00
N GLY A 154 2.19 11.23 14.29
CA GLY A 154 1.60 10.63 13.09
C GLY A 154 0.42 9.74 13.47
N VAL A 155 -0.63 9.71 12.65
CA VAL A 155 -1.78 8.82 12.84
C VAL A 155 -2.15 8.20 11.49
N ILE A 156 -2.25 6.87 11.49
CA ILE A 156 -2.72 6.08 10.36
C ILE A 156 -3.98 5.33 10.81
N VAL A 157 -5.06 5.45 10.05
CA VAL A 157 -6.30 4.70 10.25
C VAL A 157 -6.40 3.67 9.13
N VAL A 158 -6.53 2.40 9.48
CA VAL A 158 -6.66 1.29 8.52
C VAL A 158 -8.07 0.73 8.65
N MET A 159 -8.77 0.58 7.53
CA MET A 159 -10.10 -0.02 7.51
C MET A 159 -10.22 -1.08 6.41
N ASP A 160 -10.76 -2.23 6.82
CA ASP A 160 -11.06 -3.34 5.92
C ASP A 160 -12.20 -4.21 6.48
N ASN A 161 -12.72 -5.17 5.70
CA ASN A 161 -13.79 -6.06 6.15
C ASN A 161 -13.29 -7.16 7.12
N GLN A 162 -11.98 -7.30 7.27
CA GLN A 162 -11.31 -8.18 8.23
C GLN A 162 -11.56 -7.78 9.70
N ASP A 163 -11.34 -8.72 10.63
CA ASP A 163 -11.50 -8.42 12.06
C ASP A 163 -10.44 -7.42 12.54
N LYS A 164 -10.85 -6.48 13.39
CA LYS A 164 -9.96 -5.45 13.92
C LYS A 164 -8.75 -6.07 14.65
N THR A 165 -8.98 -7.10 15.45
CA THR A 165 -7.94 -7.73 16.27
C THR A 165 -6.93 -8.45 15.39
N GLU A 166 -7.40 -9.14 14.35
CA GLU A 166 -6.55 -9.81 13.37
C GLU A 166 -5.65 -8.81 12.63
N MET A 167 -6.20 -7.68 12.17
CA MET A 167 -5.40 -6.61 11.56
C MET A 167 -4.38 -6.03 12.55
N GLU A 168 -4.78 -5.74 13.79
CA GLU A 168 -3.86 -5.23 14.83
C GLU A 168 -2.74 -6.22 15.14
N ASP A 169 -3.05 -7.51 15.24
CA ASP A 169 -2.09 -8.57 15.50
C ASP A 169 -1.09 -8.70 14.35
N LEU A 170 -1.57 -8.75 13.10
CA LEU A 170 -0.70 -8.83 11.91
C LEU A 170 0.23 -7.63 11.78
N ILE A 171 -0.29 -6.41 11.97
CA ILE A 171 0.53 -5.18 11.97
C ILE A 171 1.59 -5.24 13.07
N SER A 172 1.21 -5.65 14.30
CA SER A 172 2.15 -5.71 15.41
C SER A 172 3.26 -6.76 15.21
N GLN A 173 2.96 -7.87 14.54
CA GLN A 173 3.92 -8.93 14.21
C GLN A 173 4.91 -8.49 13.13
N ARG A 174 4.42 -7.83 12.08
CA ARG A 174 5.23 -7.41 10.91
C ARG A 174 5.91 -6.05 11.10
N ILE A 175 5.40 -5.21 12.00
CA ILE A 175 5.87 -3.84 12.26
C ILE A 175 5.96 -3.63 13.79
N PRO A 176 7.01 -4.17 14.44
CA PRO A 176 7.16 -4.05 15.89
C PRO A 176 7.48 -2.61 16.36
N GLU A 177 8.12 -1.80 15.50
CA GLU A 177 8.49 -0.41 15.80
C GLU A 177 7.70 0.58 14.94
N THR A 178 6.81 1.35 15.57
CA THR A 178 5.98 2.36 14.90
C THR A 178 6.47 3.80 15.14
N LYS A 179 7.64 3.95 15.77
CA LYS A 179 8.25 5.24 16.14
C LYS A 179 7.26 6.18 16.86
N ASN A 180 6.92 7.30 16.24
CA ASN A 180 5.99 8.34 16.74
C ASN A 180 4.58 8.21 16.12
N THR A 181 4.32 7.15 15.36
CA THR A 181 3.09 6.94 14.60
C THR A 181 2.13 6.01 15.36
N ARG A 182 0.88 6.45 15.49
CA ARG A 182 -0.21 5.65 16.06
C ARG A 182 -1.02 5.01 14.94
N ILE A 183 -1.18 3.70 14.97
CA ILE A 183 -2.00 2.95 14.02
C ILE A 183 -3.35 2.61 14.67
N ILE A 184 -4.44 2.78 13.94
CA ILE A 184 -5.81 2.55 14.41
C ILE A 184 -6.55 1.69 13.39
N CYS A 185 -6.93 0.46 13.75
CA CYS A 185 -7.68 -0.43 12.87
C CYS A 185 -9.20 -0.31 13.07
N ARG A 186 -9.97 -0.45 12.00
CA ARG A 186 -11.44 -0.44 11.98
C ARG A 186 -11.96 -1.55 11.08
N SER A 187 -12.96 -2.31 11.53
CA SER A 187 -13.65 -3.29 10.69
C SER A 187 -14.87 -2.64 10.04
N GLY A 188 -14.98 -2.74 8.71
CA GLY A 188 -16.06 -2.14 7.93
C GLY A 188 -15.84 -2.32 6.44
N ASN A 189 -16.89 -2.13 5.64
CA ASN A 189 -16.76 -2.26 4.18
C ASN A 189 -16.25 -0.95 3.60
N ILE A 190 -15.11 -1.01 2.88
CA ILE A 190 -14.47 0.15 2.25
C ILE A 190 -15.33 0.82 1.17
N ASP A 191 -16.36 0.11 0.70
CA ASP A 191 -17.27 0.54 -0.35
C ASP A 191 -18.62 1.07 0.18
N SER A 192 -18.73 1.25 1.50
CA SER A 192 -19.90 1.77 2.21
C SER A 192 -19.61 3.14 2.81
N ILE A 193 -20.41 4.15 2.44
CA ILE A 193 -20.28 5.52 2.96
C ILE A 193 -20.35 5.53 4.49
N SER A 194 -21.31 4.84 5.09
CA SER A 194 -21.49 4.83 6.55
C SER A 194 -20.31 4.23 7.31
N ASP A 195 -19.61 3.26 6.70
CA ASP A 195 -18.48 2.59 7.31
C ASP A 195 -17.23 3.45 7.16
N VAL A 196 -17.01 4.03 5.97
CA VAL A 196 -15.92 4.97 5.70
C VAL A 196 -16.01 6.21 6.60
N GLU A 197 -17.21 6.69 6.92
CA GLU A 197 -17.43 7.79 7.87
C GLU A 197 -16.84 7.52 9.27
N ILE A 198 -16.76 6.26 9.71
CA ILE A 198 -16.19 5.88 11.01
C ILE A 198 -14.70 6.26 11.10
N CYS A 199 -14.01 6.31 9.96
CA CYS A 199 -12.60 6.67 9.86
C CYS A 199 -12.35 8.19 9.87
N SER A 200 -13.41 9.00 9.97
CA SER A 200 -13.39 10.46 9.96
C SER A 200 -12.68 11.12 8.77
N PRO A 201 -13.09 10.82 7.52
CA PRO A 201 -12.57 11.49 6.30
C PRO A 201 -12.70 13.01 6.33
N GLN A 202 -13.65 13.54 7.11
CA GLN A 202 -13.88 14.99 7.22
C GLN A 202 -12.70 15.74 7.86
N THR A 203 -11.78 15.03 8.51
CA THR A 203 -10.63 15.62 9.22
C THR A 203 -9.29 14.98 8.86
N CYS A 204 -9.28 14.04 7.92
CA CYS A 204 -8.06 13.42 7.42
C CYS A 204 -7.31 14.38 6.48
N ARG A 205 -6.02 14.10 6.27
CA ARG A 205 -5.20 14.81 5.28
C ARG A 205 -5.24 14.14 3.90
N SER A 206 -5.35 12.82 3.86
CA SER A 206 -5.44 12.04 2.62
C SER A 206 -6.06 10.67 2.87
N ILE A 207 -6.56 10.07 1.79
CA ILE A 207 -7.17 8.73 1.79
C ILE A 207 -6.45 7.90 0.72
N ILE A 208 -5.97 6.73 1.11
CA ILE A 208 -5.32 5.75 0.25
C ILE A 208 -6.32 4.61 0.04
N VAL A 209 -6.71 4.35 -1.21
CA VAL A 209 -7.58 3.24 -1.61
C VAL A 209 -6.73 2.13 -2.20
N ASN A 210 -6.58 1.04 -1.45
CA ASN A 210 -5.77 -0.14 -1.76
C ASN A 210 -6.66 -1.39 -1.73
N ALA A 211 -7.67 -1.43 -2.59
CA ALA A 211 -8.59 -2.56 -2.68
C ALA A 211 -8.03 -3.70 -3.55
N GLU A 212 -8.55 -4.91 -3.36
CA GLU A 212 -8.12 -6.11 -4.10
C GLU A 212 -8.49 -6.09 -5.60
N ASN A 213 -9.49 -5.28 -5.98
CA ASN A 213 -9.92 -5.18 -7.38
C ASN A 213 -10.47 -3.78 -7.70
N ASP A 214 -10.47 -3.47 -8.99
CA ASP A 214 -10.83 -2.14 -9.50
C ASP A 214 -12.27 -1.74 -9.19
N PHE A 215 -13.22 -2.68 -9.20
CA PHE A 215 -14.62 -2.35 -8.91
C PHE A 215 -14.79 -1.88 -7.47
N MET A 216 -14.10 -2.52 -6.52
CA MET A 216 -14.05 -2.09 -5.13
C MET A 216 -13.29 -0.75 -5.00
N SER A 217 -12.15 -0.59 -5.68
CA SER A 217 -11.42 0.68 -5.69
C SER A 217 -12.30 1.85 -6.16
N ILE A 218 -12.98 1.70 -7.31
CA ILE A 218 -13.85 2.73 -7.87
C ILE A 218 -14.99 3.09 -6.90
N LYS A 219 -15.60 2.10 -6.26
CA LYS A 219 -16.70 2.33 -5.32
C LYS A 219 -16.23 2.99 -4.02
N ALA A 220 -15.05 2.60 -3.50
CA ALA A 220 -14.43 3.24 -2.34
C ALA A 220 -13.99 4.68 -2.63
N VAL A 221 -13.47 4.94 -3.84
CA VAL A 221 -13.17 6.30 -4.33
C VAL A 221 -14.45 7.14 -4.38
N LEU A 222 -15.53 6.63 -4.96
CA LEU A 222 -16.82 7.32 -5.03
C LEU A 222 -17.37 7.66 -3.62
N ALA A 223 -17.35 6.69 -2.71
CA ALA A 223 -17.80 6.88 -1.34
C ALA A 223 -16.97 7.95 -0.62
N SER A 224 -15.64 7.87 -0.74
CA SER A 224 -14.71 8.82 -0.13
C SER A 224 -14.87 10.23 -0.70
N ALA A 225 -14.96 10.37 -2.02
CA ALA A 225 -15.13 11.65 -2.70
C ALA A 225 -16.43 12.33 -2.27
N THR A 226 -17.53 11.56 -2.18
CA THR A 226 -18.83 12.05 -1.71
C THR A 226 -18.72 12.65 -0.29
N ILE A 227 -18.07 11.95 0.64
CA ILE A 227 -17.89 12.44 2.02
C ILE A 227 -17.02 13.70 2.07
N LEU A 228 -15.94 13.75 1.28
CA LEU A 228 -15.05 14.91 1.22
C LEU A 228 -15.76 16.16 0.66
N GLU A 229 -16.63 15.97 -0.33
CA GLU A 229 -17.47 17.04 -0.89
C GLU A 229 -18.50 17.57 0.12
N GLU A 230 -19.25 16.67 0.77
CA GLU A 230 -20.27 17.03 1.76
C GLU A 230 -19.68 17.72 2.99
N SER A 231 -18.47 17.33 3.39
CA SER A 231 -17.76 17.92 4.54
C SER A 231 -16.98 19.20 4.20
N HIS A 232 -16.90 19.58 2.92
CA HIS A 232 -16.09 20.70 2.44
C HIS A 232 -14.61 20.61 2.85
N ASN A 233 -14.06 19.39 2.96
CA ASN A 233 -12.63 19.19 3.18
C ASN A 233 -11.88 19.40 1.85
N GLU A 234 -11.51 20.64 1.56
CA GLU A 234 -10.83 21.00 0.32
C GLU A 234 -9.39 20.49 0.25
N SER A 235 -8.71 20.39 1.40
CA SER A 235 -7.30 19.98 1.50
C SER A 235 -7.07 18.49 1.26
N ALA A 236 -8.03 17.64 1.61
CA ALA A 236 -7.88 16.20 1.43
C ALA A 236 -8.17 15.77 -0.01
N TYR A 237 -7.43 14.74 -0.42
CA TYR A 237 -7.55 14.07 -1.71
C TYR A 237 -7.38 12.56 -1.52
N ILE A 238 -7.69 11.83 -2.58
CA ILE A 238 -7.72 10.38 -2.61
C ILE A 238 -6.59 9.91 -3.53
N THR A 239 -5.82 8.93 -3.10
CA THR A 239 -4.87 8.19 -3.94
C THR A 239 -5.44 6.80 -4.12
N ALA A 240 -5.67 6.39 -5.36
CA ALA A 240 -6.30 5.10 -5.65
C ALA A 240 -5.46 4.26 -6.61
N LEU A 241 -5.35 2.97 -6.27
CA LEU A 241 -4.72 1.96 -7.10
C LEU A 241 -5.76 1.35 -8.05
N ILE A 242 -5.39 1.27 -9.34
CA ILE A 242 -6.17 0.57 -10.38
C ILE A 242 -5.24 -0.42 -11.10
N HIS A 243 -5.76 -1.62 -11.34
CA HIS A 243 -5.08 -2.78 -11.90
C HIS A 243 -5.32 -2.94 -13.39
N SER A 244 -6.40 -2.36 -13.95
CA SER A 244 -6.67 -2.37 -15.39
C SER A 244 -6.77 -0.96 -15.95
N GLU A 245 -6.03 -0.72 -17.03
CA GLU A 245 -6.07 0.56 -17.74
C GLU A 245 -7.50 0.97 -18.15
N GLU A 246 -8.33 -0.01 -18.55
CA GLU A 246 -9.73 0.21 -18.97
C GLU A 246 -10.60 0.81 -17.85
N ASN A 247 -10.26 0.52 -16.59
CA ASN A 247 -11.01 0.99 -15.42
C ASN A 247 -10.49 2.34 -14.88
N ALA A 248 -9.32 2.81 -15.33
CA ALA A 248 -8.69 4.02 -14.79
C ALA A 248 -9.54 5.27 -15.01
N GLU A 249 -10.18 5.41 -16.17
CA GLU A 249 -11.08 6.55 -16.46
C GLU A 249 -12.31 6.53 -15.53
N ALA A 250 -12.91 5.37 -15.30
CA ALA A 250 -14.05 5.23 -14.40
C ALA A 250 -13.71 5.65 -12.95
N ALA A 251 -12.52 5.29 -12.47
CA ALA A 251 -12.03 5.73 -11.16
C ALA A 251 -11.80 7.25 -11.10
N LYS A 252 -11.24 7.85 -12.16
CA LYS A 252 -11.07 9.32 -12.24
C LYS A 252 -12.41 10.05 -12.21
N ILE A 253 -13.42 9.53 -12.92
CA ILE A 253 -14.79 10.06 -12.90
C ILE A 253 -15.39 9.94 -11.50
N ALA A 254 -15.25 8.78 -10.85
CA ALA A 254 -15.75 8.56 -9.49
C ALA A 254 -15.12 9.50 -8.46
N GLY A 255 -13.85 9.88 -8.66
CA GLY A 255 -13.12 10.78 -7.78
C GLY A 255 -13.48 12.26 -7.93
N ASN A 256 -14.20 12.66 -8.98
CA ASN A 256 -14.64 14.05 -9.22
C ASN A 256 -13.56 15.13 -8.99
N GLY A 257 -12.34 14.90 -9.50
CA GLY A 257 -11.20 15.82 -9.35
C GLY A 257 -10.53 15.82 -7.97
N LYS A 258 -11.01 15.00 -7.03
CA LYS A 258 -10.42 14.74 -5.71
C LYS A 258 -9.53 13.50 -5.66
N ALA A 259 -9.56 12.63 -6.68
CA ALA A 259 -8.74 11.43 -6.73
C ALA A 259 -7.61 11.53 -7.75
N GLU A 260 -6.41 11.18 -7.31
CA GLU A 260 -5.28 10.81 -8.16
C GLU A 260 -5.32 9.29 -8.32
N VAL A 261 -5.52 8.85 -9.57
CA VAL A 261 -5.67 7.44 -9.93
C VAL A 261 -4.43 7.00 -10.66
N PHE A 262 -3.73 6.03 -10.08
CA PHE A 262 -2.48 5.51 -10.62
C PHE A 262 -2.67 4.09 -11.15
N TYR A 263 -2.34 3.89 -12.43
CA TYR A 263 -2.29 2.57 -13.07
C TYR A 263 -0.85 2.06 -13.04
N TYR A 264 -0.59 1.04 -12.23
CA TYR A 264 0.77 0.67 -11.87
C TYR A 264 1.38 -0.42 -12.76
N GLN A 265 0.60 -1.25 -13.46
CA GLN A 265 1.14 -2.40 -14.18
C GLN A 265 2.17 -1.98 -15.25
N ASN A 266 1.87 -0.96 -16.07
CA ASN A 266 2.83 -0.42 -17.04
C ASN A 266 4.10 0.09 -16.36
N SER A 267 3.97 0.78 -15.23
CA SER A 267 5.11 1.30 -14.47
C SER A 267 5.99 0.17 -13.92
N ILE A 268 5.38 -0.88 -13.34
CA ILE A 268 6.12 -2.04 -12.83
C ILE A 268 6.78 -2.81 -13.97
N ALA A 269 6.09 -3.04 -15.09
CA ALA A 269 6.63 -3.71 -16.27
C ALA A 269 7.85 -2.96 -16.83
N ARG A 270 7.76 -1.62 -16.91
CA ARG A 270 8.88 -0.75 -17.30
C ARG A 270 10.04 -0.88 -16.31
N ILE A 271 9.79 -0.77 -15.01
CA ILE A 271 10.82 -0.96 -13.98
C ILE A 271 11.50 -2.32 -14.14
N MET A 272 10.74 -3.41 -14.27
CA MET A 272 11.28 -4.76 -14.51
C MET A 272 12.12 -4.85 -15.80
N ALA A 273 11.71 -4.18 -16.87
CA ALA A 273 12.47 -4.10 -18.10
C ALA A 273 13.82 -3.35 -17.90
N HIS A 274 13.83 -2.23 -17.17
CA HIS A 274 15.07 -1.52 -16.84
C HIS A 274 15.99 -2.33 -15.94
N THR A 275 15.47 -2.92 -14.86
CA THR A 275 16.27 -3.70 -13.90
C THR A 275 16.86 -4.95 -14.55
N SER A 276 16.12 -5.64 -15.41
CA SER A 276 16.63 -6.81 -16.13
C SER A 276 17.80 -6.49 -17.07
N ARG A 277 17.91 -5.26 -17.57
CA ARG A 277 18.99 -4.82 -18.47
C ARG A 277 20.14 -4.14 -17.74
N GLN A 278 19.87 -3.48 -16.63
CA GLN A 278 20.82 -2.61 -15.94
C GLN A 278 20.87 -2.94 -14.44
N PRO A 279 21.80 -3.84 -14.03
CA PRO A 279 21.97 -4.21 -12.64
C PRO A 279 22.09 -3.01 -11.69
N GLY A 280 21.30 -3.01 -10.63
CA GLY A 280 21.20 -1.99 -9.61
C GLY A 280 20.07 -0.98 -9.82
N MET A 281 19.35 -1.03 -10.95
CA MET A 281 18.24 -0.09 -11.19
C MET A 281 17.11 -0.26 -10.18
N SER A 282 16.93 -1.45 -9.60
CA SER A 282 15.87 -1.70 -8.61
C SER A 282 16.09 -0.86 -7.36
N THR A 283 17.33 -0.78 -6.90
CA THR A 283 17.77 0.07 -5.78
C THR A 283 17.63 1.55 -6.12
N VAL A 284 17.93 1.96 -7.35
CA VAL A 284 17.74 3.37 -7.77
C VAL A 284 16.27 3.76 -7.68
N PHE A 285 15.36 2.97 -8.27
CA PHE A 285 13.92 3.24 -8.19
C PHE A 285 13.44 3.20 -6.74
N THR A 286 13.84 2.20 -5.96
CA THR A 286 13.43 2.07 -4.55
C THR A 286 13.88 3.28 -3.73
N ASN A 287 15.12 3.73 -3.89
CA ASN A 287 15.64 4.87 -3.13
C ASN A 287 14.96 6.19 -3.53
N LEU A 288 14.70 6.42 -4.82
CA LEU A 288 14.01 7.64 -5.27
C LEU A 288 12.53 7.67 -4.87
N LEU A 289 11.91 6.50 -4.73
CA LEU A 289 10.51 6.34 -4.35
C LEU A 289 10.30 6.24 -2.83
N SER A 290 11.35 5.99 -2.05
CA SER A 290 11.27 5.91 -0.59
C SER A 290 11.46 7.26 0.08
N TYR A 291 10.81 7.43 1.23
CA TYR A 291 11.00 8.47 2.24
C TYR A 291 12.27 8.27 3.08
N ALA A 292 13.02 7.18 2.83
CA ALA A 292 14.31 6.95 3.46
C ALA A 292 15.43 7.54 2.58
N GLY A 293 16.06 8.62 3.06
CA GLY A 293 17.24 9.20 2.41
C GLY A 293 16.89 10.37 1.50
N ASP A 294 17.35 10.33 0.24
CA ASP A 294 17.13 11.40 -0.72
C ASP A 294 15.84 11.19 -1.53
N GLU A 295 14.91 12.15 -1.41
CA GLU A 295 13.57 12.11 -2.03
C GLU A 295 13.41 13.15 -3.13
N ILE A 296 12.31 13.05 -3.88
CA ILE A 296 11.92 14.05 -4.89
C ILE A 296 11.01 15.11 -4.27
N TYR A 297 11.48 16.36 -4.28
CA TYR A 297 10.78 17.53 -3.77
C TYR A 297 10.44 18.55 -4.86
N VAL A 298 9.37 19.29 -4.62
CA VAL A 298 8.93 20.42 -5.44
C VAL A 298 8.99 21.70 -4.61
N GLU A 299 9.88 22.62 -5.00
CA GLU A 299 10.11 23.84 -4.22
C GLU A 299 10.10 25.10 -5.07
N LYS A 300 9.63 26.21 -4.48
CA LYS A 300 9.84 27.54 -5.06
C LYS A 300 11.13 28.15 -4.50
N ILE A 301 12.19 28.12 -5.28
CA ILE A 301 13.51 28.60 -4.86
C ILE A 301 13.77 30.02 -5.40
N SER A 302 14.07 30.94 -4.48
CA SER A 302 14.38 32.34 -4.82
C SER A 302 15.78 32.49 -5.43
N GLY A 303 15.98 33.47 -6.31
CA GLY A 303 17.30 33.79 -6.88
C GLY A 303 17.69 33.00 -8.13
N LEU A 304 16.81 32.14 -8.64
CA LEU A 304 17.03 31.37 -9.87
C LEU A 304 16.47 32.03 -11.14
N VAL A 305 15.55 32.99 -10.99
CA VAL A 305 14.87 33.64 -12.11
C VAL A 305 15.87 34.23 -13.11
N GLY A 306 15.70 33.87 -14.38
CA GLY A 306 16.54 34.31 -15.50
C GLY A 306 17.79 33.48 -15.76
N LYS A 307 18.19 32.58 -14.84
CA LYS A 307 19.28 31.61 -15.06
C LYS A 307 18.84 30.52 -16.06
N ASN A 308 19.82 29.90 -16.71
CA ASN A 308 19.58 28.74 -17.56
C ASN A 308 19.53 27.45 -16.71
N PHE A 309 18.68 26.50 -17.09
CA PHE A 309 18.54 25.24 -16.39
C PHE A 309 19.86 24.47 -16.25
N GLY A 310 20.70 24.44 -17.30
CA GLY A 310 22.00 23.76 -17.28
C GLY A 310 23.03 24.35 -16.30
N GLU A 311 22.78 25.54 -15.75
CA GLU A 311 23.65 26.16 -14.74
C GLU A 311 23.25 25.77 -13.32
N LEU A 312 22.04 25.23 -13.13
CA LEU A 312 21.45 25.06 -11.80
C LEU A 312 22.22 24.05 -10.96
N ASN A 313 22.53 22.86 -11.49
CA ASN A 313 23.28 21.84 -10.74
C ASN A 313 24.74 22.24 -10.40
N LEU A 314 25.21 23.38 -10.90
CA LEU A 314 26.50 23.99 -10.50
C LEU A 314 26.37 24.94 -9.30
N LEU A 315 25.14 25.24 -8.87
CA LEU A 315 24.83 26.12 -7.73
C LEU A 315 24.48 25.34 -6.47
N PHE A 316 23.98 24.10 -6.59
CA PHE A 316 23.44 23.35 -5.46
C PHE A 316 24.42 22.29 -4.93
N PRO A 317 25.03 22.48 -3.75
CA PRO A 317 26.04 21.55 -3.23
C PRO A 317 25.48 20.21 -2.74
N LYS A 318 24.23 20.19 -2.27
CA LYS A 318 23.64 19.05 -1.56
C LYS A 318 22.33 18.54 -2.17
N SER A 319 21.87 19.14 -3.27
CA SER A 319 20.64 18.72 -3.94
C SER A 319 20.82 18.75 -5.44
N THR A 320 20.10 17.88 -6.13
CA THR A 320 20.24 17.71 -7.57
C THR A 320 18.92 18.04 -8.25
N ILE A 321 18.95 19.07 -9.09
CA ILE A 321 17.78 19.54 -9.83
C ILE A 321 17.59 18.66 -11.05
N ILE A 322 16.39 18.10 -11.18
CA ILE A 322 16.01 17.16 -12.24
C ILE A 322 14.95 17.72 -13.19
N GLY A 323 14.28 18.80 -12.82
CA GLY A 323 13.25 19.39 -13.69
C GLY A 323 12.61 20.66 -13.12
N ILE A 324 11.53 21.08 -13.77
CA ILE A 324 10.70 22.21 -13.33
C ILE A 324 9.22 21.87 -13.46
N ILE A 325 8.37 22.49 -12.64
CA ILE A 325 6.92 22.56 -12.87
C ILE A 325 6.60 23.94 -13.45
N ARG A 326 5.98 23.95 -14.64
CA ARG A 326 5.53 25.17 -15.32
C ARG A 326 4.09 25.00 -15.78
N ASN A 327 3.21 25.89 -15.33
CA ASN A 327 1.76 25.82 -15.60
C ASN A 327 1.17 24.46 -15.19
N ASP A 328 1.50 23.99 -13.98
CA ASP A 328 1.06 22.71 -13.40
C ASP A 328 1.46 21.46 -14.20
N LYS A 329 2.41 21.59 -15.14
CA LYS A 329 2.99 20.47 -15.87
C LYS A 329 4.43 20.24 -15.44
N PRO A 330 4.81 19.00 -15.09
CA PRO A 330 6.20 18.65 -14.90
C PRO A 330 6.92 18.70 -16.24
N LEU A 331 8.18 19.08 -16.19
CA LEU A 331 9.11 18.97 -17.29
C LEU A 331 10.43 18.49 -16.69
N LEU A 332 10.63 17.17 -16.73
CA LEU A 332 11.89 16.55 -16.37
C LEU A 332 12.92 16.77 -17.47
N ASN A 333 14.18 16.94 -17.07
CA ASN A 333 15.32 17.22 -17.96
C ASN A 333 15.04 18.22 -19.10
N PRO A 334 14.56 19.45 -18.79
CA PRO A 334 14.36 20.46 -19.80
C PRO A 334 15.68 20.80 -20.51
N PRO A 335 15.63 21.32 -21.75
CA PRO A 335 16.83 21.76 -22.46
C PRO A 335 17.68 22.68 -21.59
N THR A 336 19.00 22.52 -21.64
CA THR A 336 19.95 23.28 -20.78
C THR A 336 19.83 24.80 -20.91
N THR A 337 19.32 25.29 -22.04
CA THR A 337 19.07 26.71 -22.35
C THR A 337 17.73 27.24 -21.84
N THR A 338 16.90 26.39 -21.24
CA THR A 338 15.60 26.76 -20.69
C THR A 338 15.80 27.77 -19.57
N LYS A 339 15.18 28.94 -19.69
CA LYS A 339 15.24 29.98 -18.65
C LYS A 339 14.21 29.71 -17.57
N ILE A 340 14.64 29.91 -16.33
CA ILE A 340 13.76 29.85 -15.15
C ILE A 340 12.94 31.13 -15.04
N LEU A 341 11.63 30.97 -14.87
CA LEU A 341 10.65 32.02 -14.69
C LEU A 341 10.25 32.11 -13.21
N ASP A 342 9.69 33.26 -12.80
CA ASP A 342 9.22 33.46 -11.43
C ASP A 342 8.03 32.56 -11.04
N SER A 343 7.29 32.08 -12.03
CA SER A 343 6.18 31.13 -11.85
C SER A 343 6.63 29.68 -11.71
N ASP A 344 7.88 29.36 -12.05
CA ASP A 344 8.34 27.98 -12.06
C ASP A 344 8.58 27.48 -10.63
N LYS A 345 8.25 26.21 -10.39
CA LYS A 345 8.76 25.45 -9.25
C LYS A 345 9.88 24.54 -9.73
N ILE A 346 10.83 24.25 -8.86
CA ILE A 346 11.98 23.39 -9.16
C ILE A 346 11.66 21.98 -8.65
N ILE A 347 11.93 20.97 -9.49
CA ILE A 347 11.91 19.57 -9.11
C ILE A 347 13.35 19.15 -8.79
N LEU A 348 13.59 18.66 -7.59
CA LEU A 348 14.93 18.33 -7.12
C LEU A 348 14.95 17.08 -6.23
N ILE A 349 16.12 16.46 -6.15
CA ILE A 349 16.42 15.37 -5.23
C ILE A 349 17.17 15.96 -4.02
N ALA A 350 16.69 15.71 -2.80
CA ALA A 350 17.31 16.15 -1.55
C ALA A 350 16.93 15.25 -0.36
N GLU A 351 17.70 15.35 0.73
CA GLU A 351 17.48 14.59 1.98
C GLU A 351 16.22 15.03 2.76
N ASP A 352 15.80 16.29 2.64
CA ASP A 352 14.65 16.84 3.36
C ASP A 352 14.08 18.05 2.61
N ASP A 353 12.89 18.50 2.99
CA ASP A 353 12.25 19.68 2.38
C ASP A 353 12.83 21.01 2.92
N GLY A 354 12.96 22.00 2.03
CA GLY A 354 13.33 23.38 2.40
C GLY A 354 14.80 23.59 2.80
N ILE A 355 15.66 22.57 2.70
CA ILE A 355 17.10 22.68 3.00
C ILE A 355 17.96 23.02 1.76
N SER A 356 17.34 23.07 0.58
CA SER A 356 18.01 23.27 -0.71
C SER A 356 18.37 24.73 -0.98
N ILE A 357 19.58 25.13 -0.62
CA ILE A 357 20.08 26.50 -0.75
C ILE A 357 21.12 26.59 -1.89
N PRO A 358 20.90 27.41 -2.93
CA PRO A 358 21.89 27.64 -3.97
C PRO A 358 23.05 28.52 -3.47
N ASN A 359 24.25 28.25 -3.95
CA ASN A 359 25.40 29.15 -3.82
C ASN A 359 25.21 30.42 -4.65
N GLU A 360 25.86 31.52 -4.24
CA GLU A 360 25.81 32.79 -4.99
C GLU A 360 26.45 32.69 -6.38
N THR A 361 27.50 31.86 -6.50
CA THR A 361 28.27 31.66 -7.73
C THR A 361 28.34 30.17 -8.07
N SER A 362 28.30 29.86 -9.36
CA SER A 362 28.50 28.50 -9.85
C SER A 362 29.87 27.96 -9.46
N ALA A 363 29.93 26.66 -9.16
CA ALA A 363 31.18 25.96 -8.90
C ALA A 363 32.12 25.99 -10.11
N ASN A 364 33.43 25.94 -9.85
CA ASN A 364 34.43 25.83 -10.91
C ASN A 364 34.40 24.41 -11.49
N VAL A 365 34.26 24.30 -12.80
CA VAL A 365 34.23 23.01 -13.50
C VAL A 365 35.61 22.69 -14.09
N ASN A 366 36.17 21.52 -13.76
CA ASN A 366 37.43 21.10 -14.34
C ASN A 366 37.24 20.40 -15.69
N GLN A 367 37.15 21.20 -16.76
CA GLN A 367 36.93 20.70 -18.12
C GLN A 367 38.04 19.76 -18.64
N SER A 368 39.25 19.78 -18.05
CA SER A 368 40.33 18.88 -18.46
C SER A 368 40.07 17.41 -18.09
N LEU A 369 39.08 17.16 -17.22
CA LEU A 369 38.64 15.83 -16.81
C LEU A 369 37.46 15.32 -17.64
N PHE A 370 36.98 16.08 -18.61
CA PHE A 370 35.95 15.59 -19.53
C PHE A 370 36.50 14.50 -20.43
N ALA A 371 35.74 13.43 -20.59
CA ALA A 371 36.03 12.43 -21.61
C ALA A 371 35.50 12.87 -22.98
N GLU A 372 36.11 12.33 -24.03
CA GLU A 372 35.58 12.33 -25.41
C GLU A 372 35.03 10.94 -25.77
N GLY A 373 34.64 10.16 -24.76
CA GLY A 373 34.20 8.78 -24.94
C GLY A 373 33.01 8.71 -25.90
N LYS A 374 33.13 7.84 -26.91
CA LYS A 374 31.97 7.44 -27.71
C LYS A 374 31.13 6.46 -26.90
N ALA A 375 29.81 6.50 -27.10
CA ALA A 375 28.95 5.44 -26.60
C ALA A 375 29.42 4.09 -27.18
N ASP A 376 29.39 3.04 -26.37
CA ASP A 376 29.65 1.69 -26.84
C ASP A 376 28.63 1.33 -27.93
N GLU A 377 29.06 0.54 -28.92
CA GLU A 377 28.15 0.07 -29.96
C GLU A 377 27.12 -0.88 -29.34
N PRO A 378 25.81 -0.69 -29.61
CA PRO A 378 24.77 -1.52 -29.04
C PRO A 378 24.89 -2.96 -29.55
N VAL A 379 25.14 -3.90 -28.64
CA VAL A 379 25.27 -5.34 -28.96
C VAL A 379 23.96 -6.07 -28.66
N PRO A 380 23.40 -6.86 -29.60
CA PRO A 380 22.21 -7.67 -29.37
C PRO A 380 22.36 -8.58 -28.15
N GLN A 381 21.30 -8.65 -27.34
CA GLN A 381 21.29 -9.38 -26.07
C GLN A 381 20.40 -10.62 -26.15
N LYS A 382 20.68 -11.61 -25.32
CA LYS A 382 19.83 -12.77 -25.09
C LYS A 382 19.25 -12.75 -23.69
N THR A 383 17.93 -12.77 -23.59
CA THR A 383 17.22 -12.80 -22.31
C THR A 383 16.41 -14.08 -22.18
N ILE A 384 16.40 -14.68 -20.98
CA ILE A 384 15.50 -15.78 -20.65
C ILE A 384 14.55 -15.32 -19.56
N ILE A 385 13.25 -15.49 -19.75
CA ILE A 385 12.22 -15.32 -18.74
C ILE A 385 11.82 -16.70 -18.24
N PHE A 386 12.00 -16.96 -16.95
CA PHE A 386 11.47 -18.14 -16.27
C PHE A 386 10.16 -17.79 -15.56
N GLY A 387 9.10 -18.55 -15.85
CA GLY A 387 7.75 -18.24 -15.39
C GLY A 387 7.00 -17.30 -16.33
N CYS A 388 5.73 -17.07 -16.02
CA CYS A 388 4.84 -16.20 -16.79
C CYS A 388 3.71 -15.71 -15.86
N ASN A 389 3.35 -14.44 -15.96
CA ASN A 389 2.24 -13.79 -15.25
C ASN A 389 1.65 -12.65 -16.11
N GLU A 390 0.68 -11.91 -15.59
CA GLU A 390 -0.01 -10.83 -16.32
C GLU A 390 0.93 -9.72 -16.83
N LEU A 391 2.05 -9.47 -16.14
CA LEU A 391 3.03 -8.44 -16.52
C LEU A 391 3.93 -8.89 -17.68
N THR A 392 4.00 -10.19 -17.97
CA THR A 392 4.94 -10.76 -18.93
C THR A 392 4.82 -10.10 -20.31
N LYS A 393 3.59 -9.84 -20.77
CA LYS A 393 3.36 -9.21 -22.07
C LYS A 393 3.93 -7.80 -22.13
N GLN A 394 3.63 -6.99 -21.11
CA GLN A 394 4.08 -5.62 -21.02
C GLN A 394 5.60 -5.55 -20.87
N ILE A 395 6.21 -6.42 -20.03
CA ILE A 395 7.68 -6.48 -19.87
C ILE A 395 8.38 -6.77 -21.20
N ILE A 396 7.90 -7.75 -21.98
CA ILE A 396 8.50 -8.09 -23.28
C ILE A 396 8.34 -6.93 -24.27
N THR A 397 7.18 -6.26 -24.27
CA THR A 397 6.91 -5.10 -25.12
C THR A 397 7.83 -3.93 -24.77
N GLU A 398 8.00 -3.63 -23.48
CA GLU A 398 8.93 -2.62 -23.00
C GLU A 398 10.38 -2.99 -23.35
N LEU A 399 10.80 -4.23 -23.15
CA LEU A 399 12.13 -4.68 -23.56
C LEU A 399 12.39 -4.48 -25.06
N ASP A 400 11.39 -4.70 -25.93
CA ASP A 400 11.51 -4.47 -27.38
C ASP A 400 11.84 -3.03 -27.73
N CYS A 401 11.34 -2.07 -26.94
CA CYS A 401 11.65 -0.65 -27.11
C CYS A 401 13.13 -0.37 -26.87
N TYR A 402 13.78 -1.01 -25.89
CA TYR A 402 15.14 -0.61 -25.50
C TYR A 402 16.27 -1.50 -26.01
N VAL A 403 16.01 -2.75 -26.38
CA VAL A 403 17.10 -3.65 -26.78
C VAL A 403 17.62 -3.32 -28.18
N PRO A 404 18.90 -3.63 -28.48
CA PRO A 404 19.41 -3.53 -29.84
C PRO A 404 18.69 -4.51 -30.78
N ALA A 405 18.52 -4.11 -32.05
CA ALA A 405 17.87 -4.95 -33.06
C ALA A 405 18.59 -6.29 -33.23
N GLY A 406 17.82 -7.38 -33.29
CA GLY A 406 18.34 -8.76 -33.39
C GLY A 406 18.56 -9.44 -32.04
N SER A 407 18.14 -8.81 -30.94
CA SER A 407 18.13 -9.43 -29.61
C SER A 407 17.14 -10.61 -29.56
N GLU A 408 17.40 -11.61 -28.73
CA GLU A 408 16.57 -12.81 -28.60
C GLU A 408 15.99 -12.91 -27.19
N ILE A 409 14.75 -13.37 -27.09
CA ILE A 409 14.09 -13.64 -25.81
C ILE A 409 13.47 -15.05 -25.81
N ILE A 410 13.71 -15.80 -24.74
CA ILE A 410 13.14 -17.13 -24.51
C ILE A 410 12.23 -17.03 -23.30
N VAL A 411 10.95 -17.36 -23.45
CA VAL A 411 10.02 -17.50 -22.32
C VAL A 411 9.86 -18.98 -22.01
N ALA A 412 10.32 -19.39 -20.83
CA ALA A 412 10.38 -20.77 -20.38
C ALA A 412 9.44 -20.99 -19.17
N THR A 413 8.45 -21.86 -19.30
CA THR A 413 7.44 -22.12 -18.25
C THR A 413 6.96 -23.57 -18.23
N THR A 414 6.49 -24.02 -17.07
CA THR A 414 5.87 -25.35 -16.85
C THR A 414 4.46 -25.47 -17.40
N GLU A 415 3.78 -24.35 -17.66
CA GLU A 415 2.34 -24.33 -17.92
C GLU A 415 1.99 -24.46 -19.40
N GLU A 416 1.23 -25.50 -19.77
CA GLU A 416 0.86 -25.79 -21.17
C GLU A 416 -0.27 -24.89 -21.73
N ASN A 417 -1.11 -24.27 -20.88
CA ASN A 417 -2.37 -23.64 -21.29
C ASN A 417 -2.36 -22.11 -21.46
N PHE A 418 -1.23 -21.42 -21.29
CA PHE A 418 -1.23 -19.96 -21.05
C PHE A 418 -0.58 -19.08 -22.14
N SER A 419 -0.40 -19.58 -23.37
CA SER A 419 0.58 -18.99 -24.30
C SER A 419 0.11 -17.85 -25.23
N GLU A 420 -1.18 -17.48 -25.30
CA GLU A 420 -1.63 -16.42 -26.23
C GLU A 420 -1.96 -15.07 -25.58
N GLU A 421 -2.48 -15.03 -24.35
CA GLU A 421 -2.91 -13.76 -23.72
C GLU A 421 -1.75 -12.99 -23.07
N PHE A 422 -0.86 -13.70 -22.36
CA PHE A 422 0.20 -13.08 -21.55
C PHE A 422 1.56 -12.94 -22.24
N ILE A 423 1.69 -13.39 -23.49
CA ILE A 423 2.93 -13.28 -24.25
C ILE A 423 2.60 -12.64 -25.60
N PRO A 424 3.30 -11.58 -26.03
CA PRO A 424 3.02 -10.94 -27.30
C PRO A 424 3.28 -11.89 -28.48
N THR A 425 2.65 -11.62 -29.61
CA THR A 425 3.01 -12.30 -30.86
C THR A 425 4.30 -11.73 -31.43
N GLN A 426 5.00 -12.51 -32.27
CA GLN A 426 6.21 -12.00 -32.94
C GLN A 426 5.93 -10.80 -33.86
N GLU A 427 4.69 -10.64 -34.33
CA GLU A 427 4.25 -9.52 -35.17
C GLU A 427 4.10 -8.21 -34.37
N GLU A 428 3.94 -8.30 -33.05
CA GLU A 428 3.89 -7.14 -32.14
C GLU A 428 5.29 -6.59 -31.80
N LEU A 429 6.36 -7.31 -32.17
CA LEU A 429 7.75 -6.98 -31.78
C LEU A 429 8.59 -6.54 -33.00
N ASN A 430 9.42 -5.52 -32.80
CA ASN A 430 10.23 -4.91 -33.85
C ASN A 430 11.71 -5.30 -33.79
N LYS A 431 12.27 -5.40 -32.58
CA LYS A 431 13.71 -5.58 -32.34
C LYS A 431 14.04 -6.98 -31.77
N LEU A 432 13.09 -7.60 -31.07
CA LEU A 432 13.20 -8.89 -30.41
C LEU A 432 12.73 -10.06 -31.27
N LYS A 433 13.46 -11.16 -31.17
CA LYS A 433 13.02 -12.47 -31.62
C LYS A 433 12.55 -13.30 -30.43
N LEU A 434 11.27 -13.63 -30.40
CA LEU A 434 10.60 -14.35 -29.32
C LEU A 434 10.57 -15.86 -29.59
N THR A 435 10.98 -16.64 -28.59
CA THR A 435 10.85 -18.10 -28.55
C THR A 435 10.08 -18.51 -27.29
N LYS A 436 9.08 -19.37 -27.44
CA LYS A 436 8.31 -19.94 -26.32
C LYS A 436 8.75 -21.37 -26.07
N GLU A 437 8.97 -21.74 -24.82
CA GLU A 437 9.48 -23.05 -24.44
C GLU A 437 8.74 -23.63 -23.22
N ILE A 438 8.08 -24.77 -23.42
CA ILE A 438 7.38 -25.49 -22.35
C ILE A 438 8.36 -26.49 -21.74
N CYS A 439 8.63 -26.34 -20.45
CA CYS A 439 9.64 -27.12 -19.72
C CYS A 439 9.42 -27.02 -18.21
N ASN A 440 9.87 -28.03 -17.48
CA ASN A 440 9.95 -27.95 -16.03
C ASN A 440 11.20 -27.18 -15.59
N ILE A 441 11.05 -25.88 -15.40
CA ILE A 441 12.11 -24.97 -14.93
C ILE A 441 12.67 -25.34 -13.56
N PHE A 442 11.97 -26.17 -12.77
CA PHE A 442 12.44 -26.68 -11.48
C PHE A 442 13.19 -28.01 -11.59
N ASP A 443 13.12 -28.70 -12.73
CA ASP A 443 13.98 -29.85 -13.03
C ASP A 443 15.38 -29.38 -13.42
N ARG A 444 16.37 -29.94 -12.74
CA ARG A 444 17.77 -29.52 -12.90
C ARG A 444 18.30 -29.69 -14.33
N ASN A 445 17.94 -30.77 -15.01
CA ASN A 445 18.47 -31.07 -16.34
C ASN A 445 17.83 -30.17 -17.39
N GLU A 446 16.52 -29.91 -17.26
CA GLU A 446 15.82 -29.00 -18.16
C GLU A 446 16.29 -27.55 -17.98
N LEU A 447 16.48 -27.09 -16.74
CA LEU A 447 17.02 -25.78 -16.45
C LEU A 447 18.43 -25.60 -17.05
N GLU A 448 19.33 -26.57 -16.85
CA GLU A 448 20.68 -26.55 -17.45
C GLU A 448 20.64 -26.54 -18.98
N ARG A 449 19.71 -27.28 -19.60
CA ARG A 449 19.53 -27.30 -21.05
C ARG A 449 19.16 -25.92 -21.59
N ILE A 450 18.26 -25.21 -20.92
CA ILE A 450 17.79 -23.88 -21.38
C ILE A 450 18.88 -22.83 -21.15
N VAL A 451 19.53 -22.84 -20.00
CA VAL A 451 20.61 -21.89 -19.68
C VAL A 451 21.87 -22.12 -20.54
N SER A 452 22.02 -23.30 -21.16
CA SER A 452 23.16 -23.61 -22.04
C SER A 452 23.31 -22.69 -23.26
N VAL A 453 22.27 -21.93 -23.62
CA VAL A 453 22.34 -20.89 -24.65
C VAL A 453 23.20 -19.68 -24.22
N ASN A 454 23.67 -19.67 -22.97
CA ASN A 454 24.49 -18.64 -22.34
C ASN A 454 23.88 -17.24 -22.50
N PRO A 455 22.72 -16.99 -21.86
CA PRO A 455 22.04 -15.70 -21.96
C PRO A 455 22.87 -14.58 -21.35
N ASN A 456 22.54 -13.34 -21.68
CA ASN A 456 23.05 -12.15 -20.99
C ASN A 456 22.29 -11.91 -19.69
N ASN A 457 20.96 -12.02 -19.75
CA ASN A 457 20.07 -11.70 -18.64
C ASN A 457 19.07 -12.84 -18.40
N ILE A 458 18.76 -13.09 -17.14
CA ILE A 458 17.68 -13.98 -16.71
C ILE A 458 16.70 -13.18 -15.87
N LEU A 459 15.41 -13.25 -16.22
CA LEU A 459 14.32 -12.69 -15.45
C LEU A 459 13.48 -13.85 -14.88
N ILE A 460 13.23 -13.86 -13.57
CA ILE A 460 12.37 -14.84 -12.92
C ILE A 460 11.09 -14.12 -12.52
N LEU A 461 9.95 -14.62 -13.01
CA LEU A 461 8.63 -14.11 -12.67
C LEU A 461 7.89 -15.10 -11.78
N THR A 462 7.18 -14.58 -10.80
CA THR A 462 6.40 -15.39 -9.87
C THR A 462 5.07 -15.82 -10.49
N ASN A 463 4.57 -16.98 -10.09
CA ASN A 463 3.23 -17.40 -10.43
C ASN A 463 2.24 -16.70 -9.48
N GLN A 464 1.19 -16.10 -10.04
CA GLN A 464 0.19 -15.37 -9.27
C GLN A 464 -0.82 -16.30 -8.57
N GLU A 465 -0.98 -17.55 -9.03
CA GLU A 465 -1.88 -18.53 -8.38
C GLU A 465 -1.32 -19.05 -7.05
N ASP A 466 -0.01 -18.96 -6.85
CA ASP A 466 0.63 -19.30 -5.59
C ASP A 466 0.37 -18.20 -4.54
N ASP A 467 0.28 -18.58 -3.27
CA ASP A 467 0.41 -17.62 -2.17
C ASP A 467 1.82 -17.03 -2.11
N ASP A 468 1.98 -15.89 -1.44
CA ASP A 468 3.23 -15.14 -1.38
C ASP A 468 4.44 -16.00 -0.94
N GLU A 469 4.25 -16.86 0.07
CA GLU A 469 5.32 -17.70 0.61
C GLU A 469 5.70 -18.84 -0.34
N THR A 470 4.71 -19.48 -0.98
CA THR A 470 4.94 -20.54 -1.97
C THR A 470 5.64 -20.00 -3.22
N ALA A 471 5.20 -18.83 -3.71
CA ALA A 471 5.80 -18.17 -4.85
C ALA A 471 7.27 -17.83 -4.61
N ASP A 472 7.58 -17.18 -3.48
CA ASP A 472 8.95 -16.83 -3.12
C ASP A 472 9.82 -18.07 -2.87
N SER A 473 9.27 -19.14 -2.28
CA SER A 473 9.98 -20.41 -2.11
C SER A 473 10.40 -21.04 -3.45
N LYS A 474 9.52 -21.00 -4.45
CA LYS A 474 9.82 -21.48 -5.81
C LYS A 474 10.90 -20.61 -6.48
N THR A 475 10.80 -19.30 -6.33
CA THR A 475 11.81 -18.34 -6.80
C THR A 475 13.18 -18.63 -6.17
N LEU A 476 13.25 -18.75 -4.85
CA LEU A 476 14.48 -19.07 -4.12
C LEU A 476 15.10 -20.41 -4.58
N LEU A 477 14.27 -21.42 -4.86
CA LEU A 477 14.75 -22.69 -5.42
C LEU A 477 15.41 -22.49 -6.79
N LEU A 478 14.80 -21.73 -7.70
CA LEU A 478 15.38 -21.42 -9.01
C LEU A 478 16.70 -20.66 -8.88
N LEU A 479 16.73 -19.63 -8.02
CA LEU A 479 17.94 -18.85 -7.75
C LEU A 479 19.09 -19.71 -7.22
N LEU A 480 18.80 -20.62 -6.29
CA LEU A 480 19.78 -21.57 -5.76
C LEU A 480 20.30 -22.51 -6.83
N GLN A 481 19.43 -23.01 -7.71
CA GLN A 481 19.84 -23.87 -8.82
C GLN A 481 20.70 -23.10 -9.83
N LEU A 482 20.28 -21.91 -10.26
CA LEU A 482 21.03 -21.06 -11.19
C LEU A 482 22.42 -20.70 -10.65
N ARG A 483 22.52 -20.37 -9.35
CA ARG A 483 23.81 -20.13 -8.69
C ARG A 483 24.74 -21.35 -8.72
N ASP A 484 24.20 -22.55 -8.56
CA ASP A 484 25.00 -23.77 -8.68
C ASP A 484 25.40 -24.06 -10.14
N ILE A 485 24.54 -23.74 -11.13
CA ILE A 485 24.87 -23.83 -12.56
C ILE A 485 26.03 -22.90 -12.91
N THR A 486 25.95 -21.64 -12.52
CA THR A 486 27.00 -20.64 -12.81
C THR A 486 28.32 -21.00 -12.14
N ARG A 487 28.30 -21.55 -10.91
CA ARG A 487 29.52 -22.02 -10.24
C ARG A 487 30.23 -23.18 -10.94
N LYS A 488 29.47 -24.08 -11.56
CA LYS A 488 30.00 -25.28 -12.24
C LYS A 488 30.39 -25.02 -13.69
N ASN A 489 29.86 -23.96 -14.27
CA ASN A 489 30.08 -23.58 -15.67
C ASN A 489 30.86 -22.27 -15.77
N THR A 490 31.14 -21.81 -16.99
CA THR A 490 31.76 -20.50 -17.23
C THR A 490 30.72 -19.46 -17.67
N TYR A 491 29.43 -19.72 -17.44
CA TYR A 491 28.34 -18.81 -17.80
C TYR A 491 28.33 -17.59 -16.88
N HIS A 492 28.15 -16.42 -17.47
CA HIS A 492 28.06 -15.14 -16.78
C HIS A 492 26.79 -14.45 -17.26
N PHE A 493 25.76 -14.45 -16.43
CA PHE A 493 24.51 -13.76 -16.68
C PHE A 493 24.05 -13.02 -15.44
N THR A 494 23.32 -11.93 -15.65
CA THR A 494 22.62 -11.20 -14.60
C THR A 494 21.31 -11.91 -14.29
N ILE A 495 20.85 -11.84 -13.04
CA ILE A 495 19.57 -12.41 -12.63
C ILE A 495 18.76 -11.30 -11.98
N THR A 496 17.60 -11.01 -12.56
CA THR A 496 16.56 -10.20 -11.92
C THR A 496 15.43 -11.12 -11.54
N SER A 497 14.91 -10.97 -10.32
CA SER A 497 13.79 -11.77 -9.85
C SER A 497 12.67 -10.90 -9.32
N GLU A 498 11.44 -11.24 -9.72
CA GLU A 498 10.26 -10.82 -8.98
C GLU A 498 10.21 -11.55 -7.64
N MET A 499 9.79 -10.84 -6.60
CA MET A 499 9.47 -11.38 -5.28
C MET A 499 8.19 -10.74 -4.75
N ARG A 500 7.47 -11.45 -3.87
CA ARG A 500 6.20 -10.98 -3.31
C ARG A 500 6.35 -10.37 -1.92
N SER A 501 7.30 -10.86 -1.12
CA SER A 501 7.58 -10.38 0.23
C SER A 501 8.98 -9.74 0.35
N VAL A 502 9.03 -8.60 1.06
CA VAL A 502 10.27 -7.93 1.45
C VAL A 502 11.09 -8.78 2.43
N GLU A 503 10.42 -9.53 3.32
CA GLU A 503 11.09 -10.41 4.28
C GLU A 503 11.87 -11.54 3.59
N ASN A 504 11.34 -12.09 2.49
CA ASN A 504 11.99 -13.15 1.73
C ASN A 504 13.16 -12.63 0.88
N GLN A 505 13.20 -11.33 0.57
CA GLN A 505 14.31 -10.70 -0.14
C GLN A 505 15.64 -10.88 0.61
N GLU A 506 15.64 -10.71 1.94
CA GLU A 506 16.85 -10.87 2.76
C GLU A 506 17.45 -12.28 2.64
N LEU A 507 16.60 -13.31 2.50
CA LEU A 507 17.05 -14.69 2.29
C LEU A 507 17.66 -14.87 0.89
N ALA A 508 17.15 -14.15 -0.09
CA ALA A 508 17.61 -14.20 -1.47
C ALA A 508 18.96 -13.49 -1.69
N GLU A 509 19.31 -12.48 -0.88
CA GLU A 509 20.60 -11.78 -0.95
C GLU A 509 21.81 -12.73 -0.85
N VAL A 510 21.67 -13.82 -0.09
CA VAL A 510 22.70 -14.88 0.03
C VAL A 510 23.00 -15.56 -1.30
N THR A 511 22.11 -15.46 -2.30
CA THR A 511 22.25 -16.12 -3.60
C THR A 511 23.00 -15.31 -4.66
N LYS A 512 23.53 -14.12 -4.31
CA LYS A 512 24.25 -13.21 -5.25
C LYS A 512 23.43 -12.85 -6.50
N VAL A 513 22.12 -12.65 -6.33
CA VAL A 513 21.27 -12.10 -7.40
C VAL A 513 21.65 -10.65 -7.65
N THR A 514 21.49 -10.19 -8.89
CA THR A 514 21.88 -8.82 -9.26
C THR A 514 20.81 -7.78 -8.92
N ASP A 515 19.52 -8.14 -9.01
CA ASP A 515 18.40 -7.26 -8.67
C ASP A 515 17.15 -8.05 -8.25
N PHE A 516 16.33 -7.44 -7.40
CA PHE A 516 15.00 -7.90 -7.06
C PHE A 516 13.97 -6.81 -7.35
N VAL A 517 12.78 -7.21 -7.78
CA VAL A 517 11.65 -6.31 -7.95
C VAL A 517 10.48 -6.84 -7.12
N ILE A 518 10.03 -6.04 -6.16
CA ILE A 518 8.85 -6.33 -5.36
C ILE A 518 7.76 -5.36 -5.76
N SER A 519 6.85 -5.81 -6.61
CA SER A 519 5.80 -4.99 -7.22
C SER A 519 4.92 -4.32 -6.17
N SER A 520 4.56 -5.05 -5.10
CA SER A 520 3.79 -4.53 -3.97
C SER A 520 4.55 -3.42 -3.23
N ASN A 521 5.85 -3.58 -2.99
CA ASN A 521 6.66 -2.56 -2.33
C ASN A 521 6.74 -1.27 -3.17
N ILE A 522 7.06 -1.37 -4.46
CA ILE A 522 7.14 -0.19 -5.35
C ILE A 522 5.78 0.54 -5.39
N THR A 523 4.69 -0.21 -5.46
CA THR A 523 3.32 0.34 -5.40
C THR A 523 3.08 1.08 -4.09
N ALA A 524 3.45 0.50 -2.95
CA ALA A 524 3.33 1.14 -1.64
C ALA A 524 4.12 2.45 -1.56
N LEU A 525 5.37 2.47 -2.06
CA LEU A 525 6.21 3.66 -2.08
C LEU A 525 5.53 4.79 -2.87
N MET A 526 5.08 4.50 -4.10
CA MET A 526 4.40 5.49 -4.95
C MET A 526 3.09 5.99 -4.33
N MET A 527 2.24 5.08 -3.83
CA MET A 527 0.98 5.47 -3.19
C MET A 527 1.23 6.35 -1.95
N THR A 528 2.26 6.03 -1.18
CA THR A 528 2.62 6.81 0.01
C THR A 528 3.11 8.20 -0.38
N GLN A 529 4.00 8.30 -1.38
CA GLN A 529 4.45 9.56 -1.96
C GLN A 529 3.25 10.44 -2.39
N ILE A 530 2.44 9.92 -3.30
CA ILE A 530 1.27 10.64 -3.81
C ILE A 530 0.34 11.05 -2.67
N SER A 531 0.15 10.20 -1.65
CA SER A 531 -0.74 10.49 -0.51
C SER A 531 -0.27 11.62 0.43
N GLN A 532 1.01 12.00 0.41
CA GLN A 532 1.50 13.14 1.20
C GLN A 532 1.49 14.43 0.39
N THR A 533 1.87 14.37 -0.89
CA THR A 533 1.88 15.55 -1.77
C THR A 533 1.26 15.24 -3.12
N ARG A 534 0.12 15.87 -3.42
CA ARG A 534 -0.60 15.71 -4.69
C ARG A 534 0.26 16.00 -5.94
N GLU A 535 1.20 16.95 -5.83
CA GLU A 535 2.13 17.31 -6.92
C GLU A 535 3.13 16.19 -7.26
N GLN A 536 3.37 15.22 -6.37
CA GLN A 536 4.23 14.08 -6.69
C GLN A 536 3.60 13.15 -7.74
N PHE A 537 2.27 13.11 -7.85
CA PHE A 537 1.60 12.29 -8.88
C PHE A 537 2.10 12.61 -10.28
N VAL A 538 2.09 13.89 -10.67
CA VAL A 538 2.47 14.27 -12.03
C VAL A 538 3.94 13.98 -12.32
N ILE A 539 4.81 14.06 -11.32
CA ILE A 539 6.25 13.80 -11.49
C ILE A 539 6.51 12.30 -11.66
N LEU A 540 5.88 11.48 -10.84
CA LEU A 540 5.99 10.02 -10.93
C LEU A 540 5.37 9.51 -12.22
N ASP A 541 4.23 10.07 -12.63
CA ASP A 541 3.58 9.76 -13.91
C ASP A 541 4.51 10.09 -15.09
N ASP A 542 5.17 11.26 -15.11
CA ASP A 542 6.14 11.65 -16.14
C ASP A 542 7.38 10.73 -16.15
N LEU A 543 7.98 10.48 -14.98
CA LEU A 543 9.20 9.67 -14.82
C LEU A 543 9.01 8.20 -15.21
N LEU A 544 7.79 7.67 -15.09
CA LEU A 544 7.44 6.27 -15.35
C LEU A 544 6.61 6.10 -16.65
N SER A 545 6.41 7.18 -17.40
CA SER A 545 5.71 7.14 -18.69
C SER A 545 6.59 6.59 -19.82
N ASP A 546 5.96 6.31 -20.96
CA ASP A 546 6.60 5.89 -22.21
C ASP A 546 7.21 7.02 -23.02
N THR A 547 7.14 8.26 -22.52
CA THR A 547 7.60 9.45 -23.23
C THR A 547 8.38 10.38 -22.31
N GLY A 548 9.33 11.13 -22.88
CA GLY A 548 10.12 12.09 -22.11
C GLY A 548 11.38 11.47 -21.52
N SER A 549 11.72 11.88 -20.29
CA SER A 549 13.00 11.53 -19.68
C SER A 549 12.87 10.40 -18.65
N GLU A 550 13.73 9.41 -18.78
CA GLU A 550 13.78 8.22 -17.95
C GLU A 550 15.10 8.10 -17.21
N LEU A 551 15.22 7.07 -16.37
CA LEU A 551 16.44 6.75 -15.65
C LEU A 551 17.33 5.79 -16.45
N TYR A 552 18.60 6.16 -16.60
CA TYR A 552 19.60 5.37 -17.29
C TYR A 552 20.87 5.21 -16.46
N MET A 553 21.47 4.02 -16.49
CA MET A 553 22.87 3.82 -16.14
C MET A 553 23.74 3.82 -17.39
N LYS A 554 24.66 4.79 -17.50
CA LYS A 554 25.65 4.87 -18.59
C LYS A 554 27.05 4.85 -18.01
N VAL A 555 27.97 4.14 -18.65
CA VAL A 555 29.36 3.98 -18.17
C VAL A 555 30.06 5.33 -17.94
N ALA A 556 30.75 5.47 -16.81
CA ALA A 556 31.30 6.74 -16.36
C ALA A 556 32.39 7.28 -17.30
N HIS A 557 33.14 6.39 -17.95
CA HIS A 557 34.22 6.73 -18.87
C HIS A 557 33.74 7.43 -20.16
N ARG A 558 32.42 7.46 -20.43
CA ARG A 558 31.81 8.28 -21.47
C ARG A 558 31.84 9.77 -21.12
N TYR A 559 31.81 10.11 -19.83
CA TYR A 559 31.64 11.48 -19.34
C TYR A 559 32.92 12.07 -18.75
N VAL A 560 33.68 11.27 -18.00
CA VAL A 560 34.85 11.74 -17.26
C VAL A 560 36.05 10.82 -17.43
N VAL A 561 37.25 11.37 -17.31
CA VAL A 561 38.50 10.61 -17.37
C VAL A 561 38.63 9.72 -16.13
N CYS A 562 38.71 8.41 -16.34
CA CYS A 562 38.89 7.42 -15.26
C CYS A 562 40.22 7.58 -14.51
N ASP A 563 40.27 6.95 -13.33
CA ASP A 563 41.45 6.82 -12.47
C ASP A 563 42.01 8.17 -11.99
N LYS A 564 41.19 9.22 -12.03
CA LYS A 564 41.50 10.55 -11.51
C LYS A 564 40.41 11.02 -10.55
N PRO A 565 40.76 11.74 -9.47
CA PRO A 565 39.78 12.42 -8.64
C PRO A 565 38.99 13.45 -9.46
N VAL A 566 37.67 13.40 -9.38
CA VAL A 566 36.74 14.34 -10.01
C VAL A 566 35.62 14.66 -9.04
N ASP A 567 35.25 15.94 -8.94
CA ASP A 567 34.08 16.37 -8.18
C ASP A 567 32.77 16.14 -8.96
N PHE A 568 31.65 16.03 -8.26
CA PHE A 568 30.38 15.76 -8.92
C PHE A 568 29.86 16.99 -9.71
N TYR A 569 30.30 18.21 -9.38
CA TYR A 569 30.02 19.38 -10.22
C TYR A 569 30.55 19.21 -11.65
N THR A 570 31.78 18.71 -11.78
CA THR A 570 32.42 18.42 -13.07
C THR A 570 31.69 17.28 -13.78
N VAL A 571 31.21 16.27 -13.05
CA VAL A 571 30.35 15.21 -13.60
C VAL A 571 29.05 15.78 -14.17
N CYS A 572 28.30 16.58 -13.39
CA CYS A 572 27.07 17.23 -13.83
C CYS A 572 27.32 18.10 -15.07
N ALA A 573 28.39 18.90 -15.07
CA ALA A 573 28.75 19.73 -16.22
C ALA A 573 29.08 18.92 -17.47
N SER A 574 29.70 17.75 -17.32
CA SER A 574 29.99 16.85 -18.44
C SER A 574 28.73 16.20 -18.99
N ALA A 575 27.83 15.71 -18.12
CA ALA A 575 26.53 15.14 -18.51
C ALA A 575 25.66 16.17 -19.27
N ASN A 576 25.65 17.42 -18.81
CA ASN A 576 24.92 18.51 -19.48
C ASN A 576 25.33 18.73 -20.95
N ARG A 577 26.56 18.37 -21.36
CA ARG A 577 27.01 18.45 -22.76
C ARG A 577 26.25 17.48 -23.67
N TYR A 578 25.68 16.42 -23.10
CA TYR A 578 24.87 15.43 -23.77
C TYR A 578 23.37 15.67 -23.59
N GLY A 579 22.97 16.74 -22.88
CA GLY A 579 21.56 16.99 -22.54
C GLY A 579 21.02 16.03 -21.48
N GLU A 580 21.88 15.52 -20.60
CA GLU A 580 21.55 14.54 -19.57
C GLU A 580 21.87 15.11 -18.18
N ILE A 581 21.11 14.69 -17.16
CA ILE A 581 21.32 15.13 -15.77
C ILE A 581 21.92 13.98 -14.97
N ALA A 582 23.13 14.16 -14.46
CA ALA A 582 23.71 13.22 -13.51
C ALA A 582 23.11 13.38 -12.11
N ILE A 583 22.45 12.34 -11.63
CA ILE A 583 21.80 12.29 -10.31
C ILE A 583 22.54 11.41 -9.30
N GLY A 584 23.45 10.56 -9.76
CA GLY A 584 24.22 9.67 -8.90
C GLY A 584 25.23 8.85 -9.67
N TYR A 585 25.77 7.83 -9.02
CA TYR A 585 26.66 6.86 -9.63
C TYR A 585 26.52 5.48 -9.02
N LYS A 586 26.86 4.47 -9.82
CA LYS A 586 27.10 3.10 -9.38
C LYS A 586 28.60 2.81 -9.41
N LYS A 587 29.15 2.44 -8.27
CA LYS A 587 30.56 2.10 -8.11
C LYS A 587 30.74 0.60 -7.93
N MET A 588 31.57 -0.01 -8.78
CA MET A 588 31.87 -1.43 -8.66
C MET A 588 32.83 -1.68 -7.49
N LEU A 589 32.50 -2.69 -6.68
CA LEU A 589 33.28 -3.19 -5.55
C LEU A 589 33.98 -4.51 -5.92
N PHE A 590 34.65 -5.14 -4.95
CA PHE A 590 35.27 -6.44 -5.17
C PHE A 590 34.21 -7.55 -5.35
N ASP A 591 34.54 -8.58 -6.13
CA ASP A 591 33.73 -9.81 -6.30
C ASP A 591 32.34 -9.61 -6.95
N GLY A 592 32.19 -8.53 -7.73
CA GLY A 592 30.97 -8.23 -8.51
C GLY A 592 29.88 -7.49 -7.73
N GLU A 593 30.14 -7.13 -6.46
CA GLU A 593 29.27 -6.24 -5.69
C GLU A 593 29.38 -4.80 -6.20
N PHE A 594 28.38 -3.97 -5.88
CA PHE A 594 28.37 -2.57 -6.25
C PHE A 594 27.70 -1.72 -5.17
N GLU A 595 28.07 -0.44 -5.14
CA GLU A 595 27.46 0.60 -4.31
C GLU A 595 26.73 1.59 -5.21
N ILE A 596 25.49 1.93 -4.84
CA ILE A 596 24.71 2.98 -5.50
C ILE A 596 24.66 4.19 -4.59
N VAL A 597 25.06 5.34 -5.13
CA VAL A 597 25.00 6.62 -4.43
C VAL A 597 24.18 7.60 -5.27
N LEU A 598 23.03 8.00 -4.72
CA LEU A 598 22.20 9.08 -5.28
C LEU A 598 22.53 10.39 -4.58
N ASN A 599 22.28 11.49 -5.29
CA ASN A 599 22.49 12.87 -4.83
C ASN A 599 23.79 13.09 -4.02
N PRO A 600 24.97 12.66 -4.54
CA PRO A 600 26.21 12.78 -3.78
C PRO A 600 26.55 14.25 -3.48
N PRO A 601 27.18 14.55 -2.34
CA PRO A 601 27.70 15.88 -2.06
C PRO A 601 28.66 16.33 -3.16
N LYS A 602 28.32 17.44 -3.84
CA LYS A 602 28.94 17.74 -5.14
C LYS A 602 30.40 18.18 -5.08
N ASP A 603 30.85 18.59 -3.89
CA ASP A 603 32.21 19.03 -3.58
C ASP A 603 33.15 17.87 -3.23
N LYS A 604 32.62 16.66 -3.00
CA LYS A 604 33.46 15.49 -2.71
C LYS A 604 34.06 14.93 -3.99
N GLU A 605 35.36 14.65 -3.94
CA GLU A 605 36.07 13.98 -5.03
C GLU A 605 35.78 12.48 -5.05
N ILE A 606 35.55 11.96 -6.25
CA ILE A 606 35.29 10.55 -6.53
C ILE A 606 36.30 10.09 -7.59
N ILE A 607 36.76 8.84 -7.50
CA ILE A 607 37.57 8.21 -8.54
C ILE A 607 36.72 7.15 -9.21
N PHE A 608 36.50 7.31 -10.52
CA PHE A 608 35.76 6.37 -11.36
C PHE A 608 36.71 5.44 -12.12
N THR A 609 36.37 4.16 -12.15
CA THR A 609 36.98 3.15 -13.02
C THR A 609 36.21 3.07 -14.36
N LYS A 610 36.63 2.17 -15.25
CA LYS A 610 35.90 1.93 -16.51
C LYS A 610 34.59 1.16 -16.34
N GLU A 611 34.47 0.44 -15.22
CA GLU A 611 33.32 -0.42 -14.90
C GLU A 611 32.24 0.33 -14.11
N ASP A 612 32.57 1.50 -13.56
CA ASP A 612 31.61 2.36 -12.88
C ASP A 612 30.65 3.02 -13.87
N SER A 613 29.44 3.33 -13.40
CA SER A 613 28.40 3.98 -14.20
C SER A 613 27.90 5.24 -13.51
N LEU A 614 27.47 6.22 -14.30
CA LEU A 614 26.66 7.33 -13.84
C LEU A 614 25.19 6.96 -13.93
N ILE A 615 24.41 7.44 -12.96
CA ILE A 615 22.95 7.35 -12.94
C ILE A 615 22.43 8.70 -13.44
N LEU A 616 21.61 8.66 -14.47
CA LEU A 616 21.24 9.82 -15.27
C LEU A 616 19.73 9.89 -15.44
N VAL A 617 19.18 11.12 -15.45
CA VAL A 617 17.88 11.41 -16.06
C VAL A 617 18.16 11.88 -17.49
N ALA A 618 17.62 11.18 -18.48
CA ALA A 618 17.90 11.42 -19.90
C ALA A 618 16.74 10.98 -20.80
N GLU A 619 16.68 11.55 -22.00
CA GLU A 619 15.91 10.96 -23.12
C GLU A 619 16.78 9.86 -23.80
N GLU A 620 16.15 8.90 -24.48
CA GLU A 620 16.79 7.71 -25.10
C GLU A 620 17.99 8.03 -26.01
#